data_AF-A0A7R9W6J6-F1
#
_entry.id   AF-A0A7R9W6J6-F1
#
_cell.length_a   1.000
_cell.length_b   1.000
_cell.length_c   1.000
_cell.angle_alpha   90.00
_cell.angle_beta   90.00
_cell.angle_gamma   90.00
#
_symmetry.space_group_name_H-M   'P 1'
#
loop_
_entity.id
_entity.type
_entity.pdbx_description
1 polymer ?
#
loop_
_entity_poly.entity_id
_entity_poly.type
_entity_poly.pdbx_seq_one_letter_code
_entity_poly.pdbx_strand_id
1 'polypeptide(L)'
;AGVYADENFAREVMQLFTTGKVRLNVDGTKAKAKAAGEDGAEGTEVQEELPVYDNSDIVSFARAWTGFDTQRKRGNVEDYDAGSYPNLIDPMRIVPQWRDPFPKTDLRGGFVGDRYPLCFSDDGGGVAS
;
A
#
# COMPACT_ATOMS: atom_id res chain seq x y z
N ALA A 1 -14.39 -1.56 -20.19
CA ALA A 1 -13.58 -2.53 -19.42
C ALA A 1 -13.95 -2.38 -17.95
N GLY A 2 -14.11 -3.50 -17.23
CA GLY A 2 -14.55 -3.50 -15.82
C GLY A 2 -13.62 -2.66 -14.95
N VAL A 3 -14.19 -1.68 -14.26
CA VAL A 3 -13.51 -0.55 -13.60
C VAL A 3 -13.14 -0.93 -12.16
N TYR A 4 -12.50 -2.09 -11.98
CA TYR A 4 -12.05 -2.53 -10.67
C TYR A 4 -10.54 -2.37 -10.59
N ALA A 5 -10.09 -1.74 -9.50
CA ALA A 5 -8.67 -1.61 -9.22
C ALA A 5 -8.07 -3.02 -9.02
N ASP A 6 -6.81 -3.20 -9.42
CA ASP A 6 -6.14 -4.50 -9.31
C ASP A 6 -5.75 -4.80 -7.85
N GLU A 7 -6.67 -5.44 -7.15
CA GLU A 7 -6.48 -5.89 -5.76
C GLU A 7 -5.39 -6.97 -5.64
N ASN A 8 -5.14 -7.77 -6.69
CA ASN A 8 -4.09 -8.79 -6.67
C ASN A 8 -2.71 -8.13 -6.67
N PHE A 9 -2.51 -7.12 -7.52
CA PHE A 9 -1.26 -6.35 -7.54
C PHE A 9 -0.99 -5.67 -6.19
N ALA A 10 -2.00 -5.02 -5.60
CA ALA A 10 -1.87 -4.40 -4.28
C ALA A 10 -1.56 -5.42 -3.18
N ARG A 11 -2.23 -6.59 -3.20
CA ARG A 11 -2.00 -7.67 -2.24
C ARG A 11 -0.58 -8.19 -2.32
N GLU A 12 -0.05 -8.43 -3.52
CA GLU A 12 1.30 -8.94 -3.70
C GLU A 12 2.36 -7.96 -3.22
N VAL A 13 2.24 -6.68 -3.55
CA VAL A 13 3.16 -5.62 -3.07
C VAL A 13 3.19 -5.52 -1.55
N MET A 14 2.01 -5.55 -0.92
CA MET A 14 1.89 -5.47 0.55
C MET A 14 2.40 -6.73 1.24
N GLN A 15 2.00 -7.90 0.73
CA GLN A 15 2.23 -9.18 1.36
C GLN A 15 3.66 -9.71 1.17
N LEU A 16 4.25 -9.51 0.00
CA LEU A 16 5.49 -10.19 -0.40
C LEU A 16 6.72 -9.28 -0.42
N PHE A 17 6.55 -7.96 -0.54
CA PHE A 17 7.68 -7.06 -0.80
C PHE A 17 7.89 -5.95 0.20
N THR A 18 6.90 -5.65 1.07
CA THR A 18 6.97 -4.51 1.97
C THR A 18 6.74 -4.90 3.42
N THR A 19 5.50 -5.07 3.84
CA THR A 19 5.15 -5.16 5.26
C THR A 19 5.02 -6.58 5.78
N GLY A 20 4.76 -7.54 4.90
CA GLY A 20 4.42 -8.90 5.29
C GLY A 20 3.01 -9.00 5.89
N LYS A 21 2.64 -10.20 6.36
CA LYS A 21 1.29 -10.52 6.82
C LYS A 21 1.02 -10.14 8.28
N VAL A 22 2.04 -10.15 9.13
CA VAL A 22 1.90 -10.08 10.58
C VAL A 22 2.61 -8.85 11.12
N ARG A 23 1.92 -8.07 11.97
CA ARG A 23 2.52 -6.91 12.63
C ARG A 23 3.58 -7.39 13.61
N LEU A 24 4.68 -6.66 13.66
CA LEU A 24 5.75 -6.89 14.61
C LEU A 24 5.77 -5.76 15.64
N ASN A 25 6.11 -6.12 16.88
CA ASN A 25 6.51 -5.17 17.91
C ASN A 25 7.87 -4.55 17.54
N VAL A 26 8.25 -3.49 18.26
CA VAL A 26 9.54 -2.79 18.03
C VAL A 26 10.75 -3.72 18.23
N ASP A 27 10.62 -4.73 19.08
CA ASP A 27 11.63 -5.76 19.33
C ASP A 27 11.66 -6.88 18.27
N GLY A 28 10.81 -6.80 17.24
CA GLY A 28 10.71 -7.79 16.17
C GLY A 28 9.89 -9.03 16.51
N THR A 29 9.34 -9.14 17.71
CA THR A 29 8.41 -10.22 18.05
C THR A 29 7.04 -9.99 17.40
N LYS A 30 6.30 -11.07 17.12
CA LYS A 30 4.96 -10.94 16.53
C LYS A 30 4.02 -10.23 17.50
N ALA A 31 3.36 -9.18 17.01
CA ALA A 31 2.31 -8.50 17.74
C ALA A 31 1.11 -9.43 17.84
N LYS A 32 0.53 -9.51 19.05
CA LYS A 32 -0.61 -10.38 19.31
C LYS A 32 -1.79 -9.58 19.80
N ALA A 33 -2.96 -9.85 19.25
CA ALA A 33 -4.21 -9.32 19.73
C ALA A 33 -4.73 -10.17 20.89
N LYS A 34 -5.42 -9.52 21.84
CA LYS A 34 -6.26 -10.25 22.78
C LYS A 34 -7.53 -10.63 22.03
N ALA A 35 -7.69 -11.91 21.66
CA ALA A 35 -8.96 -12.36 21.09
C ALA A 35 -10.05 -12.20 22.15
N ALA A 36 -11.08 -11.41 21.85
CA ALA A 36 -12.34 -11.51 22.58
C ALA A 36 -13.00 -12.80 22.09
N GLY A 37 -13.05 -13.83 22.92
CA GLY A 37 -13.83 -15.02 22.61
C GLY A 37 -15.26 -14.62 22.26
N GLU A 38 -15.82 -15.20 21.20
CA GLU A 38 -17.20 -14.94 20.75
C GLU A 38 -18.24 -15.22 21.85
N ASP A 39 -17.88 -16.02 22.84
CA ASP A 39 -18.62 -16.19 24.08
C ASP A 39 -17.76 -15.68 25.23
N GLY A 40 -18.31 -14.81 26.09
CA GLY A 40 -17.64 -14.20 27.25
C GLY A 40 -17.21 -15.17 28.36
N ALA A 41 -16.80 -16.39 28.01
CA ALA A 41 -16.11 -17.33 28.86
C ALA A 41 -14.70 -16.78 29.15
N GLU A 42 -14.59 -16.19 30.33
CA GLU A 42 -13.34 -15.81 30.98
C GLU A 42 -12.42 -17.04 31.06
N GLY A 43 -11.38 -17.12 30.22
CA GLY A 43 -10.31 -18.10 30.45
C GLY A 43 -9.61 -18.75 29.25
N THR A 44 -9.84 -18.36 28.00
CA THR A 44 -8.96 -18.80 26.90
C THR A 44 -8.47 -17.60 26.10
N GLU A 45 -7.37 -17.00 26.58
CA GLU A 45 -6.64 -15.98 25.83
C GLU A 45 -5.95 -16.64 24.63
N VAL A 46 -6.68 -16.79 23.52
CA VAL A 46 -6.04 -17.11 22.24
C VAL A 46 -5.35 -15.81 21.79
N GLN A 47 -4.03 -15.80 21.89
CA GLN A 47 -3.24 -14.68 21.39
C GLN A 47 -3.09 -14.85 19.88
N GLU A 48 -4.01 -14.29 19.10
CA GLU A 48 -3.95 -14.31 17.65
C GLU A 48 -2.93 -13.29 17.11
N GLU A 49 -2.22 -13.67 16.06
CA GLU A 49 -1.28 -12.78 15.38
C GLU A 49 -2.04 -11.62 14.73
N LEU A 50 -1.64 -10.39 15.04
CA LEU A 50 -2.33 -9.22 14.50
C LEU A 50 -1.93 -9.01 13.03
N PRO A 51 -2.88 -9.05 12.07
CA PRO A 51 -2.56 -8.83 10.68
C PRO A 51 -2.10 -7.39 10.43
N VAL A 52 -1.18 -7.20 9.47
CA VAL A 52 -0.69 -5.85 9.12
C VAL A 52 -1.75 -5.00 8.48
N TYR A 53 -2.55 -5.61 7.62
CA TYR A 53 -3.58 -4.99 6.81
C TYR A 53 -4.80 -5.93 6.76
N ASP A 54 -5.95 -5.36 6.45
CA ASP A 54 -7.16 -6.13 6.13
C ASP A 54 -7.53 -6.00 4.63
N ASN A 55 -8.67 -6.54 4.23
CA ASN A 55 -9.09 -6.46 2.83
C ASN A 55 -9.44 -5.01 2.40
N SER A 56 -9.91 -4.17 3.31
CA SER A 56 -10.24 -2.78 3.02
C SER A 56 -8.98 -1.96 2.69
N ASP A 57 -7.87 -2.25 3.38
CA ASP A 57 -6.56 -1.67 3.07
C ASP A 57 -6.10 -2.07 1.67
N ILE A 58 -6.24 -3.34 1.28
CA ILE A 58 -5.86 -3.84 -0.06
C ILE A 58 -6.63 -3.10 -1.15
N VAL A 59 -7.95 -2.98 -1.00
CA VAL A 59 -8.80 -2.25 -1.94
C VAL A 59 -8.39 -0.78 -2.03
N SER A 60 -8.11 -0.16 -0.88
CA SER A 60 -7.68 1.23 -0.80
C SER A 60 -6.34 1.44 -1.53
N PHE A 61 -5.35 0.57 -1.31
CA PHE A 61 -4.08 0.62 -2.02
C PHE A 61 -4.19 0.31 -3.50
N ALA A 62 -5.06 -0.63 -3.90
CA ALA A 62 -5.32 -0.92 -5.31
C ALA A 62 -5.80 0.33 -6.05
N ARG A 63 -6.67 1.12 -5.42
CA ARG A 63 -7.16 2.38 -6.02
C ARG A 63 -6.06 3.39 -6.28
N ALA A 64 -4.92 3.33 -5.57
CA ALA A 64 -3.79 4.23 -5.81
C ALA A 64 -3.13 3.99 -7.19
N TRP A 65 -3.27 2.78 -7.73
CA TRP A 65 -2.71 2.34 -9.02
C TRP A 65 -3.69 2.48 -10.19
N THR A 66 -4.80 3.21 -10.02
CA THR A 66 -5.77 3.47 -11.10
C THR A 66 -5.34 4.64 -11.98
N GLY A 67 -5.76 4.63 -13.23
CA GLY A 67 -5.60 5.77 -14.14
C GLY A 67 -4.20 5.98 -14.69
N PHE A 68 -3.32 4.97 -14.65
CA PHE A 68 -2.04 5.00 -15.35
C PHE A 68 -2.21 4.51 -16.79
N ASP A 69 -1.61 5.23 -17.73
CA ASP A 69 -1.59 4.88 -19.14
C ASP A 69 -0.18 5.08 -19.72
N THR A 70 0.15 4.29 -20.73
CA THR A 70 1.41 4.44 -21.46
C THR A 70 1.39 5.73 -22.27
N GLN A 71 2.54 6.35 -22.44
CA GLN A 71 2.69 7.55 -23.29
C GLN A 71 3.48 7.22 -24.56
N ARG A 72 3.36 8.05 -25.59
CA ARG A 72 4.17 7.87 -26.81
C ARG A 72 5.65 7.97 -26.47
N LYS A 73 6.46 7.15 -27.16
CA LYS A 73 7.93 7.18 -27.06
C LYS A 73 8.46 8.52 -27.54
N ARG A 74 9.53 9.00 -26.89
CA ARG A 74 10.29 10.16 -27.36
C ARG A 74 11.07 9.79 -28.62
N GLY A 75 11.22 10.74 -29.55
CA GLY A 75 11.84 10.49 -30.86
C GLY A 75 13.33 10.13 -30.83
N ASN A 76 14.00 10.30 -29.68
CA ASN A 76 15.41 9.95 -29.48
C ASN A 76 15.59 8.61 -28.74
N VAL A 77 14.52 7.81 -28.61
CA VAL A 77 14.57 6.47 -28.05
C VAL A 77 14.69 5.48 -29.21
N GLU A 78 15.70 4.63 -29.18
CA GLU A 78 15.85 3.54 -30.15
C GLU A 78 14.64 2.61 -30.05
N ASP A 79 13.90 2.49 -31.15
CA ASP A 79 12.74 1.60 -31.25
C ASP A 79 12.99 0.62 -32.38
N TYR A 80 13.62 -0.51 -32.05
CA TYR A 80 14.00 -1.54 -33.02
C TYR A 80 12.77 -2.13 -33.75
N ASP A 81 11.58 -2.02 -33.16
CA ASP A 81 10.32 -2.57 -33.67
C ASP A 81 9.28 -1.51 -34.06
N ALA A 82 9.73 -0.28 -34.35
CA ALA A 82 8.95 0.80 -34.97
C ALA A 82 7.54 1.03 -34.36
N GLY A 83 7.41 0.92 -33.04
CA GLY A 83 6.16 1.15 -32.32
C GLY A 83 5.31 -0.09 -32.04
N SER A 84 5.78 -1.31 -32.35
CA SER A 84 5.06 -2.55 -32.01
C SER A 84 4.96 -2.80 -30.49
N TYR A 85 5.90 -2.25 -29.72
CA TYR A 85 5.89 -2.35 -28.26
C TYR A 85 5.50 -1.02 -27.60
N PRO A 86 4.74 -1.08 -26.48
CA PRO A 86 4.42 0.11 -25.69
C PRO A 86 5.69 0.77 -25.17
N ASN A 87 5.55 2.03 -24.74
CA ASN A 87 6.66 2.75 -24.13
C ASN A 87 6.94 2.19 -22.73
N LEU A 88 8.08 1.53 -22.56
CA LEU A 88 8.53 0.95 -21.30
C LEU A 88 9.61 1.77 -20.60
N ILE A 89 10.11 2.83 -21.26
CA ILE A 89 11.24 3.64 -20.76
C ILE A 89 10.71 4.87 -20.03
N ASP A 90 9.71 5.54 -20.61
CA ASP A 90 9.14 6.74 -20.02
C ASP A 90 8.10 6.38 -18.97
N PRO A 91 7.95 7.20 -17.91
CA PRO A 91 6.95 6.94 -16.88
C PRO A 91 5.54 6.91 -17.48
N MET A 92 4.64 6.11 -16.89
CA MET A 92 3.23 6.18 -17.25
C MET A 92 2.66 7.56 -16.89
N ARG A 93 1.72 8.04 -17.71
CA ARG A 93 0.98 9.28 -17.44
C ARG A 93 -0.28 8.96 -16.64
N ILE A 94 -0.70 9.90 -15.79
CA ILE A 94 -1.97 9.81 -15.10
C ILE A 94 -3.06 10.39 -16.01
N VAL A 95 -4.08 9.59 -16.31
CA VAL A 95 -5.30 9.99 -17.02
C VAL A 95 -6.35 10.34 -15.96
N PRO A 96 -6.67 11.63 -15.76
CA PRO A 96 -7.55 12.05 -14.65
C PRO A 96 -8.93 11.40 -14.70
N GLN A 97 -9.47 11.11 -15.89
CA GLN A 97 -10.80 10.50 -16.03
C GLN A 97 -10.85 9.03 -15.57
N TRP A 98 -9.70 8.35 -15.48
CA TRP A 98 -9.60 6.95 -15.05
C TRP A 98 -9.01 6.82 -13.65
N ARG A 99 -8.62 7.94 -13.03
CA ARG A 99 -8.04 7.98 -11.70
C ARG A 99 -9.15 7.99 -10.66
N ASP A 100 -9.03 7.13 -9.65
CA ASP A 100 -9.92 7.19 -8.50
C ASP A 100 -9.75 8.53 -7.74
N PRO A 101 -10.80 9.35 -7.59
CA PRO A 101 -10.69 10.68 -6.99
C PRO A 101 -10.73 10.67 -5.46
N PHE A 102 -11.02 9.52 -4.83
CA PHE A 102 -11.23 9.45 -3.39
C PHE A 102 -9.91 9.33 -2.64
N PRO A 103 -9.85 9.80 -1.38
CA PRO A 103 -8.72 9.55 -0.50
C PRO A 103 -8.36 8.06 -0.39
N LYS A 104 -7.10 7.78 -0.07
CA LYS A 104 -6.56 6.43 0.13
C LYS A 104 -6.18 6.31 1.59
N THR A 105 -6.72 5.33 2.29
CA THR A 105 -6.37 5.05 3.68
C THR A 105 -4.89 4.64 3.81
N ASP A 106 -4.29 4.95 4.95
CA ASP A 106 -2.99 4.41 5.36
C ASP A 106 -3.17 3.21 6.31
N LEU A 107 -2.09 2.51 6.63
CA LEU A 107 -2.10 1.38 7.59
C LEU A 107 -2.26 1.80 9.06
N ARG A 108 -2.32 3.10 9.35
CA ARG A 108 -2.34 3.69 10.69
C ARG A 108 -3.70 4.31 11.03
N GLY A 109 -4.72 4.04 10.21
CA GLY A 109 -6.08 4.55 10.40
C GLY A 109 -6.32 5.98 9.91
N GLY A 110 -5.38 6.56 9.16
CA GLY A 110 -5.48 7.86 8.49
C GLY A 110 -5.56 7.73 6.96
N PHE A 111 -5.17 8.79 6.26
CA PHE A 111 -5.11 8.83 4.79
C PHE A 111 -3.71 9.19 4.29
N VAL A 112 -3.31 8.66 3.13
CA VAL A 112 -2.03 9.01 2.52
C VAL A 112 -1.97 10.52 2.26
N GLY A 113 -0.98 11.18 2.86
CA GLY A 113 -0.75 12.63 2.72
C GLY A 113 -1.54 13.51 3.68
N ASP A 114 -2.23 12.93 4.68
CA ASP A 114 -2.95 13.68 5.71
C ASP A 114 -2.03 14.30 6.79
N ARG A 115 -0.83 13.74 6.96
CA ARG A 115 0.19 14.21 7.90
C ARG A 115 1.27 15.00 7.17
N TYR A 116 1.78 16.02 7.85
CA TYR A 116 2.95 16.76 7.38
C TYR A 116 4.18 15.83 7.35
N PRO A 117 4.97 15.85 6.27
CA PRO A 117 6.29 15.22 6.29
C PRO A 117 7.12 15.94 7.36
N LEU A 118 7.45 15.23 8.44
CA LEU A 118 8.34 15.74 9.46
C LEU A 118 9.75 15.76 8.87
N CYS A 119 10.32 16.96 8.69
CA CYS A 119 11.75 17.11 8.51
C CYS A 119 12.41 16.76 9.84
N PHE A 120 12.73 15.49 10.07
CA PHE A 120 13.64 15.17 11.16
C PHE A 120 15.06 15.34 10.62
N SER A 121 15.76 16.35 11.12
CA SER A 121 17.22 16.30 11.15
C SER A 121 17.58 15.11 12.03
N ASP A 122 18.37 14.19 11.50
CA ASP A 122 18.84 13.00 12.20
C ASP A 122 19.92 13.41 13.23
N ASP A 123 19.53 14.23 14.21
CA ASP A 123 20.36 14.60 15.36
C ASP A 123 19.87 13.74 16.53
N GLY A 124 20.51 12.59 16.68
CA GLY A 124 20.08 11.52 17.58
C GLY A 124 19.72 11.94 19.00
N GLY A 125 18.62 11.36 19.49
CA GLY A 125 18.31 11.24 20.91
C GLY A 125 17.35 12.30 21.46
N GLY A 126 16.08 11.94 21.63
CA GLY A 126 15.13 12.76 22.39
C GLY A 126 13.74 12.17 22.46
N VAL A 127 13.42 11.54 23.60
CA VAL A 127 12.10 11.06 24.00
C VAL A 127 11.10 12.22 24.03
N ALA A 128 9.93 12.06 23.41
CA ALA A 128 8.81 12.98 23.61
C ALA A 128 7.82 12.38 24.60
N SER A 129 7.57 13.16 25.64
CA SER A 129 6.66 12.93 26.78
C SER A 129 5.19 13.06 26.41
#